data_AF-A0A3B9M251-F1
#
_entry.id   AF-A0A3B9M251-F1
#
_cell.length_a   1.000
_cell.length_b   1.000
_cell.length_c   1.000
_cell.angle_alpha   90.00
_cell.angle_beta   90.00
_cell.angle_gamma   90.00
#
_symmetry.space_group_name_H-M   'P 1'
#
loop_
_entity.id
_entity.type
_entity.pdbx_description
1 polymer ?
#
loop_
_entity_poly.entity_id
_entity_poly.type
_entity_poly.pdbx_seq_one_letter_code
_entity_poly.pdbx_strand_id
1 'polypeptide(L)'
;MSITASLLVEKVKLAGVVGAGGAGFPTHIKYQGQADHVIINGAECEPLLWADKEIMRLRAAQVISALRSVMEAKGAKQGVIVIKRKHQDIVDTMQKACSRFQVNLELIDDYYPAGDEHVLIHEVTGEPLPAGVIPAHRKIIVNNVETMLNVNNALQGEPVTEKWVTVTGAVARPSTFIVPLGTPIKLLIDAAGGVTETGYTVISGGPMMGSIINPESPVTKIIKGILVFPSRLPVSVRCNTSLADILRLSKKFCVQCSYCTQMCPRYLLGHPLEPHRIMRAFAYSSDLTPAVFRLAHLCCECGVCSVIACPMGISPMHVNKWLKKELSQRGLRYEKGNDQGRPRADRGMRLISSKNVLRRLGIGGYDQYAGYRKFDNSKVQEVRLPLKQHVGNPAVPKVKTGDQVKKGDLIAEVVEGIGASLHASISGVVKVITSDMIVIRAEKHSAARGV
;
A
#
# COMPACT_ATOMS: atom_id res chain seq x y z
N MET A 1 19.88 4.94 -24.15
CA MET A 1 19.67 6.40 -24.25
C MET A 1 19.48 6.91 -22.83
N SER A 2 20.21 7.95 -22.43
CA SER A 2 20.04 8.59 -21.12
C SER A 2 18.67 9.26 -21.05
N ILE A 3 17.85 8.92 -20.05
CA ILE A 3 16.53 9.53 -19.86
C ILE A 3 16.67 10.82 -19.05
N THR A 4 16.08 11.92 -19.55
CA THR A 4 16.08 13.19 -18.83
C THR A 4 15.07 13.19 -17.69
N ALA A 5 15.28 14.06 -16.69
CA ALA A 5 14.35 14.24 -15.58
C ALA A 5 12.93 14.58 -16.06
N SER A 6 12.81 15.46 -17.05
CA SER A 6 11.53 15.88 -17.63
C SER A 6 10.80 14.72 -18.30
N LEU A 7 11.51 13.95 -19.13
CA LEU A 7 10.93 12.81 -19.84
C LEU A 7 10.48 11.70 -18.88
N LEU A 8 11.24 11.44 -17.79
CA LEU A 8 10.82 10.51 -16.74
C LEU A 8 9.49 10.95 -16.12
N VAL A 9 9.39 12.21 -15.69
CA VAL A 9 8.19 12.75 -15.04
C VAL A 9 6.99 12.70 -15.99
N GLU A 10 7.19 13.09 -17.24
CA GLU A 10 6.16 13.08 -18.27
C GLU A 10 5.63 11.66 -18.53
N LYS A 11 6.51 10.70 -18.81
CA LYS A 11 6.10 9.31 -19.07
C LYS A 11 5.38 8.69 -17.87
N VAL A 12 5.88 8.91 -16.66
CA VAL A 12 5.25 8.41 -15.42
C VAL A 12 3.89 9.07 -15.17
N LYS A 13 3.73 10.35 -15.52
CA LYS A 13 2.45 11.06 -15.44
C LYS A 13 1.44 10.51 -16.45
N LEU A 14 1.84 10.42 -17.72
CA LEU A 14 1.00 9.91 -18.82
C LEU A 14 0.54 8.48 -18.54
N ALA A 15 1.44 7.60 -18.10
CA ALA A 15 1.11 6.21 -17.77
C ALA A 15 0.19 6.06 -16.54
N GLY A 16 -0.06 7.15 -15.78
CA GLY A 16 -0.94 7.14 -14.61
C GLY A 16 -0.36 6.35 -13.43
N VAL A 17 0.96 6.38 -13.24
CA VAL A 17 1.62 5.61 -12.17
C VAL A 17 1.38 6.23 -10.80
N VAL A 18 1.00 5.38 -9.84
CA VAL A 18 0.77 5.75 -8.43
C VAL A 18 1.57 4.83 -7.49
N GLY A 19 1.70 5.25 -6.24
CA GLY A 19 2.21 4.42 -5.15
C GLY A 19 1.35 3.18 -4.94
N ALA A 20 1.83 2.02 -5.41
CA ALA A 20 1.07 0.77 -5.49
C ALA A 20 0.94 0.04 -4.15
N GLY A 21 1.71 0.43 -3.14
CA GLY A 21 1.77 -0.19 -1.81
C GLY A 21 0.88 0.43 -0.74
N GLY A 22 -0.08 1.31 -1.09
CA GLY A 22 -0.89 1.98 -0.07
C GLY A 22 -1.77 3.09 -0.64
N ALA A 23 -1.74 4.29 -0.06
CA ALA A 23 -2.66 5.40 -0.37
C ALA A 23 -2.69 5.88 -1.84
N GLY A 24 -1.81 5.39 -2.72
CA GLY A 24 -1.83 5.73 -4.14
C GLY A 24 -1.27 7.11 -4.44
N PHE A 25 -0.28 7.61 -3.70
CA PHE A 25 0.29 8.94 -4.00
C PHE A 25 0.84 8.99 -5.44
N PRO A 26 0.50 9.99 -6.27
CA PRO A 26 0.97 10.06 -7.67
C PRO A 26 2.49 10.09 -7.77
N THR A 27 3.06 9.15 -8.52
CA THR A 27 4.52 8.93 -8.53
C THR A 27 5.27 10.07 -9.21
N HIS A 28 4.68 10.68 -10.25
CA HIS A 28 5.30 11.80 -10.95
C HIS A 28 5.52 13.03 -10.03
N ILE A 29 4.70 13.20 -8.99
CA ILE A 29 4.89 14.25 -7.97
C ILE A 29 6.13 13.94 -7.11
N LYS A 30 6.33 12.66 -6.73
CA LYS A 30 7.58 12.25 -6.04
C LYS A 30 8.82 12.47 -6.89
N TYR A 31 8.66 12.50 -8.22
CA TYR A 31 9.74 12.72 -9.18
C TYR A 31 9.90 14.18 -9.60
N GLN A 32 9.29 15.13 -8.89
CA GLN A 32 9.68 16.54 -9.00
C GLN A 32 11.04 16.78 -8.31
N GLY A 33 11.82 17.77 -8.77
CA GLY A 33 13.11 18.14 -8.15
C GLY A 33 14.30 17.21 -8.45
N GLN A 34 15.28 17.15 -7.55
CA GLN A 34 16.41 16.22 -7.58
C GLN A 34 16.32 15.25 -6.39
N ALA A 35 17.05 14.13 -6.45
CA ALA A 35 17.15 13.19 -5.34
C ALA A 35 18.62 12.80 -5.14
N ASP A 36 19.03 12.59 -3.88
CA ASP A 36 20.34 12.03 -3.53
C ASP A 36 20.23 10.51 -3.33
N HIS A 37 19.07 10.04 -2.82
CA HIS A 37 18.77 8.63 -2.56
C HIS A 37 17.46 8.20 -3.23
N VAL A 38 17.48 7.04 -3.89
CA VAL A 38 16.29 6.35 -4.42
C VAL A 38 16.21 4.96 -3.79
N ILE A 39 15.16 4.73 -3.01
CA ILE A 39 14.97 3.52 -2.21
C ILE A 39 13.77 2.75 -2.76
N ILE A 40 13.95 1.48 -3.09
CA ILE A 40 12.86 0.54 -3.30
C ILE A 40 12.54 -0.17 -1.99
N ASN A 41 11.32 0.04 -1.50
CA ASN A 41 10.77 -0.70 -0.38
C ASN A 41 10.28 -2.08 -0.86
N GLY A 42 11.16 -3.08 -0.78
CA GLY A 42 10.85 -4.51 -0.95
C GLY A 42 10.58 -5.23 0.38
N ALA A 43 10.59 -4.50 1.50
CA ALA A 43 10.33 -5.02 2.83
C ALA A 43 8.82 -5.10 3.14
N GLU A 44 8.06 -5.85 2.34
CA GLU A 44 6.63 -6.07 2.60
C GLU A 44 6.43 -6.60 4.03
N CYS A 45 5.64 -5.85 4.80
CA CYS A 45 5.45 -6.07 6.22
C CYS A 45 4.07 -6.59 6.56
N GLU A 46 3.08 -6.37 5.70
CA GLU A 46 1.77 -6.97 5.90
C GLU A 46 1.89 -8.50 5.81
N PRO A 47 1.56 -9.23 6.89
CA PRO A 47 1.61 -10.68 6.89
C PRO A 47 0.77 -11.27 5.75
N LEU A 48 1.15 -12.46 5.29
CA LEU A 48 0.46 -13.23 4.24
C LEU A 48 0.49 -12.63 2.83
N LEU A 49 1.00 -11.41 2.62
CA LEU A 49 1.11 -10.82 1.28
C LEU A 49 2.35 -11.33 0.52
N TRP A 50 2.15 -11.72 -0.73
CA TRP A 50 3.18 -12.29 -1.61
C TRP A 50 3.39 -11.49 -2.90
N ALA A 51 2.51 -10.54 -3.25
CA ALA A 51 2.58 -9.77 -4.49
C ALA A 51 3.96 -9.19 -4.81
N ASP A 52 4.56 -8.42 -3.89
CA ASP A 52 5.91 -7.86 -4.10
C ASP A 52 6.99 -8.93 -4.20
N LYS A 53 6.85 -10.02 -3.45
CA LYS A 53 7.79 -11.14 -3.48
C LYS A 53 7.76 -11.82 -4.84
N GLU A 54 6.57 -12.05 -5.39
CA GLU A 54 6.41 -12.60 -6.73
C GLU A 54 6.91 -11.64 -7.82
N ILE A 55 6.70 -10.33 -7.67
CA ILE A 55 7.29 -9.34 -8.58
C ILE A 55 8.82 -9.41 -8.54
N MET A 56 9.43 -9.45 -7.35
CA MET A 56 10.88 -9.58 -7.23
C MET A 56 11.40 -10.90 -7.81
N ARG A 57 10.68 -12.02 -7.64
CA ARG A 57 11.04 -13.31 -8.25
C ARG A 57 10.98 -13.27 -9.77
N LEU A 58 9.89 -12.73 -10.32
CA LEU A 58 9.57 -12.87 -11.74
C LEU A 58 10.08 -11.71 -12.60
N ARG A 59 10.26 -10.51 -12.02
CA ARG A 59 10.53 -9.24 -12.71
C ARG A 59 11.69 -8.43 -12.09
N ALA A 60 12.61 -9.06 -11.35
CA ALA A 60 13.77 -8.38 -10.74
C ALA A 60 14.50 -7.44 -11.69
N ALA A 61 14.83 -7.90 -12.91
CA ALA A 61 15.58 -7.11 -13.87
C ALA A 61 14.84 -5.81 -14.27
N GLN A 62 13.52 -5.85 -14.44
CA GLN A 62 12.72 -4.66 -14.79
C GLN A 62 12.66 -3.67 -13.61
N VAL A 63 12.44 -4.18 -12.39
CA VAL A 63 12.39 -3.36 -11.18
C VAL A 63 13.72 -2.62 -10.96
N ILE A 64 14.84 -3.33 -11.06
CA ILE A 64 16.17 -2.77 -10.84
C ILE A 64 16.61 -1.89 -12.02
N SER A 65 16.25 -2.23 -13.26
CA SER A 65 16.48 -1.34 -14.41
C SER A 65 15.80 0.01 -14.22
N ALA A 66 14.54 0.02 -13.74
CA ALA A 66 13.85 1.28 -13.45
C ALA A 66 14.49 2.06 -12.31
N LEU A 67 15.00 1.39 -11.27
CA LEU A 67 15.77 2.07 -10.21
C LEU A 67 16.95 2.82 -10.82
N ARG A 68 17.73 2.15 -11.66
CA ARG A 68 18.89 2.76 -12.33
C ARG A 68 18.47 3.96 -13.20
N SER A 69 17.42 3.82 -14.00
CA SER A 69 16.91 4.93 -14.84
C SER A 69 16.42 6.12 -14.00
N VAL A 70 15.76 5.86 -12.87
CA VAL A 70 15.34 6.93 -11.95
C VAL A 70 16.54 7.61 -11.30
N MET A 71 17.58 6.86 -10.91
CA MET A 71 18.80 7.47 -10.37
C MET A 71 19.45 8.43 -11.36
N GLU A 72 19.63 8.00 -12.61
CA GLU A 72 20.23 8.81 -13.67
C GLU A 72 19.43 10.07 -13.95
N ALA A 73 18.11 9.94 -14.11
CA ALA A 73 17.22 11.06 -14.35
C ALA A 73 17.23 12.08 -13.21
N LYS A 74 17.44 11.64 -11.97
CA LYS A 74 17.31 12.46 -10.75
C LYS A 74 18.64 12.96 -10.19
N GLY A 75 19.76 12.52 -10.78
CA GLY A 75 21.11 12.81 -10.28
C GLY A 75 21.43 12.10 -8.96
N ALA A 76 20.74 10.99 -8.66
CA ALA A 76 20.89 10.31 -7.38
C ALA A 76 22.20 9.55 -7.29
N LYS A 77 22.89 9.73 -6.16
CA LYS A 77 24.19 9.09 -5.88
C LYS A 77 24.00 7.66 -5.38
N GLN A 78 22.88 7.39 -4.72
CA GLN A 78 22.58 6.11 -4.09
C GLN A 78 21.24 5.58 -4.56
N GLY A 79 21.25 4.34 -5.06
CA GLY A 79 20.04 3.59 -5.36
C GLY A 79 20.11 2.26 -4.66
N VAL A 80 19.08 1.95 -3.88
CA VAL A 80 19.04 0.75 -3.05
C VAL A 80 17.68 0.09 -3.13
N ILE A 81 17.66 -1.24 -3.17
CA ILE A 81 16.47 -2.02 -2.85
C ILE A 81 16.68 -2.69 -1.49
N VAL A 82 15.68 -2.54 -0.62
CA VAL A 82 15.70 -3.11 0.72
C VAL A 82 14.79 -4.33 0.75
N ILE A 83 15.32 -5.48 1.16
CA ILE A 83 14.57 -6.73 1.31
C ILE A 83 14.87 -7.39 2.64
N LYS A 84 13.94 -8.24 3.10
CA LYS A 84 14.12 -9.04 4.31
C LYS A 84 15.06 -10.23 4.05
N ARG A 85 15.96 -10.52 5.00
CA ARG A 85 16.92 -11.65 4.93
C ARG A 85 16.28 -13.03 4.76
N LYS A 86 15.01 -13.20 5.16
CA LYS A 86 14.33 -14.51 5.27
C LYS A 86 14.16 -15.27 3.93
N HIS A 87 14.10 -14.57 2.79
CA HIS A 87 13.73 -15.18 1.50
C HIS A 87 14.94 -15.30 0.58
N GLN A 88 15.78 -16.32 0.79
CA GLN A 88 17.06 -16.46 0.10
C GLN A 88 16.92 -16.54 -1.43
N ASP A 89 15.89 -17.21 -1.94
CA ASP A 89 15.60 -17.30 -3.37
C ASP A 89 15.38 -15.92 -4.02
N ILE A 90 14.72 -15.01 -3.28
CA ILE A 90 14.51 -13.62 -3.70
C ILE A 90 15.81 -12.84 -3.57
N VAL A 91 16.54 -13.01 -2.48
CA VAL A 91 17.84 -12.37 -2.25
C VAL A 91 18.78 -12.67 -3.41
N ASP A 92 18.93 -13.93 -3.80
CA ASP A 92 19.81 -14.36 -4.87
C ASP A 92 19.41 -13.76 -6.23
N THR A 93 18.10 -13.75 -6.52
CA THR A 93 17.55 -13.18 -7.75
C THR A 93 17.77 -11.67 -7.83
N MET A 94 17.53 -10.97 -6.72
CA MET A 94 17.70 -9.52 -6.62
C MET A 94 19.18 -9.14 -6.63
N GLN A 95 20.06 -9.90 -5.98
CA GLN A 95 21.50 -9.66 -5.98
C GLN A 95 22.08 -9.72 -7.40
N LYS A 96 21.67 -10.72 -8.20
CA LYS A 96 22.06 -10.83 -9.62
C LYS A 96 21.60 -9.62 -10.42
N ALA A 97 20.36 -9.17 -10.23
CA ALA A 97 19.85 -7.98 -10.91
C ALA A 97 20.60 -6.70 -10.47
N CYS A 98 20.80 -6.50 -9.16
CA CYS A 98 21.51 -5.34 -8.62
C CYS A 98 22.94 -5.24 -9.15
N SER A 99 23.65 -6.38 -9.23
CA SER A 99 25.01 -6.46 -9.79
C SER A 99 25.03 -6.05 -11.26
N ARG A 100 24.05 -6.50 -12.06
CA ARG A 100 23.91 -6.17 -13.49
C ARG A 100 23.70 -4.67 -13.74
N PHE A 101 22.91 -4.01 -12.90
CA PHE A 101 22.53 -2.60 -13.08
C PHE A 101 23.31 -1.64 -12.16
N GLN A 102 24.30 -2.13 -11.42
CA GLN A 102 25.17 -1.35 -10.53
C GLN A 102 24.36 -0.50 -9.53
N VAL A 103 23.48 -1.16 -8.79
CA VAL A 103 22.73 -0.59 -7.66
C VAL A 103 22.89 -1.46 -6.41
N ASN A 104 22.53 -0.94 -5.25
CA ASN A 104 22.76 -1.61 -3.98
C ASN A 104 21.58 -2.51 -3.58
N LEU A 105 21.89 -3.65 -2.96
CA LEU A 105 20.94 -4.50 -2.24
C LEU A 105 21.22 -4.38 -0.75
N GLU A 106 20.20 -4.07 0.04
CA GLU A 106 20.31 -4.00 1.49
C GLU A 106 19.39 -5.02 2.16
N LEU A 107 19.94 -5.75 3.13
CA LEU A 107 19.28 -6.85 3.81
C LEU A 107 18.96 -6.50 5.25
N ILE A 108 17.67 -6.37 5.56
CA ILE A 108 17.17 -6.07 6.91
C ILE A 108 16.58 -7.29 7.60
N ASP A 109 16.47 -7.20 8.93
CA ASP A 109 15.87 -8.24 9.77
C ASP A 109 14.35 -8.36 9.58
N ASP A 110 13.80 -9.54 9.89
CA ASP A 110 12.36 -9.80 9.77
C ASP A 110 11.59 -9.31 11.00
N TYR A 111 11.20 -8.03 10.98
CA TYR A 111 10.33 -7.44 11.99
C TYR A 111 9.20 -6.60 11.38
N TYR A 112 8.23 -6.26 12.22
CA TYR A 112 7.07 -5.44 11.87
C TYR A 112 7.04 -4.14 12.70
N PRO A 113 6.82 -2.96 12.08
CA PRO A 113 6.74 -2.69 10.64
C PRO A 113 8.09 -2.18 10.09
N ALA A 114 8.89 -3.07 9.49
CA ALA A 114 10.13 -2.67 8.82
C ALA A 114 9.92 -1.86 7.52
N GLY A 115 8.76 -2.02 6.89
CA GLY A 115 8.38 -1.37 5.62
C GLY A 115 7.71 -0.01 5.79
N ASP A 116 7.60 0.51 7.02
CA ASP A 116 7.18 1.91 7.24
C ASP A 116 8.22 2.87 6.63
N GLU A 117 7.79 3.93 5.95
CA GLU A 117 8.68 4.79 5.16
C GLU A 117 9.80 5.43 6.00
N HIS A 118 9.53 5.86 7.25
CA HIS A 118 10.58 6.46 8.08
C HIS A 118 11.46 5.41 8.75
N VAL A 119 10.89 4.25 9.11
CA VAL A 119 11.69 3.11 9.56
C VAL A 119 12.67 2.70 8.48
N LEU A 120 12.19 2.48 7.26
CA LEU A 120 13.01 2.07 6.13
C LEU A 120 14.11 3.08 5.80
N ILE A 121 13.79 4.38 5.81
CA ILE A 121 14.80 5.41 5.59
C ILE A 121 15.89 5.33 6.67
N HIS A 122 15.53 5.19 7.94
CA HIS A 122 16.51 5.05 9.01
C HIS A 122 17.40 3.81 8.86
N GLU A 123 16.83 2.66 8.46
CA GLU A 123 17.63 1.45 8.23
C GLU A 123 18.69 1.68 7.13
N VAL A 124 18.30 2.36 6.04
CA VAL A 124 19.19 2.64 4.90
C VAL A 124 20.21 3.74 5.17
N THR A 125 19.79 4.85 5.77
CA THR A 125 20.63 6.05 5.92
C THR A 125 21.36 6.13 7.26
N GLY A 126 20.97 5.30 8.24
CA GLY A 126 21.39 5.41 9.64
C GLY A 126 20.76 6.59 10.40
N GLU A 127 20.10 7.52 9.70
CA GLU A 127 19.51 8.74 10.28
C GLU A 127 17.99 8.73 10.10
N PRO A 128 17.20 8.78 11.19
CA PRO A 128 15.75 8.90 11.04
C PRO A 128 15.35 10.30 10.55
N LEU A 129 14.22 10.36 9.85
CA LEU A 129 13.61 11.64 9.50
C LEU A 129 13.00 12.30 10.74
N PRO A 130 13.21 13.62 10.95
CA PRO A 130 12.53 14.38 12.01
C PRO A 130 11.00 14.29 11.91
N ALA A 131 10.33 14.53 13.04
CA ALA A 131 8.87 14.44 13.11
C ALA A 131 8.19 15.46 12.17
N GLY A 132 7.23 14.99 11.37
CA GLY A 132 6.50 15.84 10.41
C GLY A 132 7.31 16.27 9.17
N VAL A 133 8.53 15.77 8.98
CA VAL A 133 9.32 15.98 7.76
C VAL A 133 9.02 14.87 6.75
N ILE A 134 8.79 15.26 5.49
CA ILE A 134 8.58 14.33 4.38
C ILE A 134 9.91 14.00 3.69
N PRO A 135 10.07 12.79 3.11
CA PRO A 135 11.34 12.35 2.50
C PRO A 135 11.90 13.29 1.44
N ALA A 136 11.03 13.92 0.64
CA ALA A 136 11.42 14.85 -0.42
C ALA A 136 12.26 16.04 0.09
N HIS A 137 12.04 16.51 1.33
CA HIS A 137 12.82 17.60 1.93
C HIS A 137 14.28 17.21 2.18
N ARG A 138 14.57 15.91 2.29
CA ARG A 138 15.92 15.36 2.43
C ARG A 138 16.43 14.76 1.12
N LYS A 139 15.78 15.07 -0.02
CA LYS A 139 16.10 14.53 -1.35
C LYS A 139 16.09 12.99 -1.39
N ILE A 140 15.17 12.38 -0.64
CA ILE A 140 14.98 10.93 -0.60
C ILE A 140 13.69 10.58 -1.32
N ILE A 141 13.76 9.61 -2.23
CA ILE A 141 12.60 9.02 -2.91
C ILE A 141 12.44 7.59 -2.40
N VAL A 142 11.24 7.25 -1.93
CA VAL A 142 10.89 5.86 -1.57
C VAL A 142 9.73 5.40 -2.45
N ASN A 143 9.95 4.30 -3.17
CA ASN A 143 8.95 3.65 -4.02
C ASN A 143 8.74 2.19 -3.61
N ASN A 144 7.51 1.71 -3.73
CA ASN A 144 7.21 0.29 -3.60
C ASN A 144 7.71 -0.47 -4.85
N VAL A 145 7.98 -1.79 -4.71
CA VAL A 145 8.41 -2.68 -5.80
C VAL A 145 7.50 -2.59 -7.03
N GLU A 146 6.19 -2.71 -6.85
CA GLU A 146 5.25 -2.66 -7.98
C GLU A 146 5.18 -1.27 -8.61
N THR A 147 5.38 -0.20 -7.83
CA THR A 147 5.51 1.14 -8.40
C THR A 147 6.71 1.23 -9.33
N MET A 148 7.85 0.65 -8.96
CA MET A 148 9.05 0.64 -9.82
C MET A 148 8.87 -0.20 -11.07
N LEU A 149 8.15 -1.32 -10.98
CA LEU A 149 7.74 -2.08 -12.17
C LEU A 149 6.86 -1.23 -13.09
N ASN A 150 5.88 -0.50 -12.54
CA ASN A 150 5.04 0.39 -13.33
C ASN A 150 5.81 1.58 -13.92
N VAL A 151 6.85 2.07 -13.24
CA VAL A 151 7.77 3.07 -13.80
C VAL A 151 8.54 2.47 -14.98
N ASN A 152 9.07 1.25 -14.85
CA ASN A 152 9.72 0.56 -15.98
C ASN A 152 8.79 0.51 -17.21
N ASN A 153 7.54 0.08 -17.02
CA ASN A 153 6.56 -0.05 -18.09
C ASN A 153 6.21 1.33 -18.69
N ALA A 154 6.04 2.36 -17.86
CA ALA A 154 5.83 3.72 -18.32
C ALA A 154 6.98 4.24 -19.20
N LEU A 155 8.23 3.87 -18.88
CA LEU A 155 9.38 4.22 -19.72
C LEU A 155 9.33 3.58 -21.11
N GLN A 156 8.68 2.43 -21.25
CA GLN A 156 8.40 1.74 -22.51
C GLN A 156 7.11 2.21 -23.19
N GLY A 157 6.41 3.20 -22.63
CA GLY A 157 5.14 3.69 -23.17
C GLY A 157 3.92 2.86 -22.77
N GLU A 158 4.06 1.95 -21.81
CA GLU A 158 2.95 1.11 -21.32
C GLU A 158 2.29 1.75 -20.08
N PRO A 159 0.99 2.08 -20.13
CA PRO A 159 0.28 2.63 -19.00
C PRO A 159 -0.12 1.56 -17.96
N VAL A 160 -0.43 2.01 -16.74
CA VAL A 160 -0.89 1.12 -15.66
C VAL A 160 -2.31 0.63 -15.96
N THR A 161 -2.41 -0.62 -16.41
CA THR A 161 -3.67 -1.30 -16.79
C THR A 161 -3.94 -2.56 -15.97
N GLU A 162 -2.93 -3.08 -15.27
CA GLU A 162 -2.98 -4.32 -14.50
C GLU A 162 -2.53 -4.11 -13.06
N LYS A 163 -2.84 -5.08 -12.20
CA LYS A 163 -2.49 -5.07 -10.78
C LYS A 163 -2.05 -6.45 -10.31
N TRP A 164 -1.00 -6.48 -9.49
CA TRP A 164 -0.60 -7.66 -8.74
C TRP A 164 -1.40 -7.76 -7.43
N VAL A 165 -2.12 -8.87 -7.24
CA VAL A 165 -2.99 -9.06 -6.08
C VAL A 165 -2.75 -10.43 -5.46
N THR A 166 -2.46 -10.46 -4.16
CA THR A 166 -2.43 -11.71 -3.38
C THR A 166 -3.83 -12.04 -2.90
N VAL A 167 -4.30 -13.27 -3.11
CA VAL A 167 -5.54 -13.80 -2.53
C VAL A 167 -5.16 -14.93 -1.57
N THR A 168 -5.53 -14.80 -0.29
CA THR A 168 -5.17 -15.77 0.75
C THR A 168 -6.16 -15.76 1.91
N GLY A 169 -5.92 -16.60 2.92
CA GLY A 169 -6.84 -16.88 4.02
C GLY A 169 -7.64 -18.15 3.80
N ALA A 170 -8.93 -18.14 4.15
CA ALA A 170 -9.87 -19.24 3.99
C ALA A 170 -10.32 -19.43 2.52
N VAL A 171 -9.35 -19.62 1.63
CA VAL A 171 -9.55 -19.98 0.22
C VAL A 171 -8.84 -21.29 -0.09
N ALA A 172 -9.36 -22.07 -1.03
CA ALA A 172 -8.85 -23.42 -1.28
C ALA A 172 -7.40 -23.44 -1.80
N ARG A 173 -7.02 -22.42 -2.58
CA ARG A 173 -5.71 -22.30 -3.22
C ARG A 173 -5.21 -20.85 -3.17
N PRO A 174 -4.58 -20.42 -2.05
CA PRO A 174 -3.93 -19.11 -1.97
C PRO A 174 -3.01 -18.85 -3.16
N SER A 175 -3.13 -17.69 -3.78
CA SER A 175 -2.48 -17.40 -5.06
C SER A 175 -2.20 -15.90 -5.22
N THR A 176 -1.14 -15.55 -5.93
CA THR A 176 -0.92 -14.20 -6.44
C THR A 176 -1.24 -14.15 -7.93
N PHE A 177 -2.06 -13.17 -8.33
CA PHE A 177 -2.51 -12.98 -9.70
C PHE A 177 -2.05 -11.64 -10.25
N ILE A 178 -1.89 -11.57 -11.58
CA ILE A 178 -1.88 -10.32 -12.33
C ILE A 178 -3.24 -10.21 -13.01
N VAL A 179 -3.99 -9.15 -12.72
CA VAL A 179 -5.36 -8.96 -13.24
C VAL A 179 -5.54 -7.57 -13.84
N PRO A 180 -6.44 -7.39 -14.83
CA PRO A 180 -6.85 -6.07 -15.29
C PRO A 180 -7.42 -5.25 -14.13
N LEU A 181 -7.09 -3.96 -14.07
CA LEU A 181 -7.76 -3.02 -13.17
C LEU A 181 -9.26 -3.04 -13.42
N GLY A 182 -10.04 -2.91 -12.36
CA GLY A 182 -11.49 -2.94 -12.40
C GLY A 182 -12.12 -4.33 -12.41
N THR A 183 -11.32 -5.39 -12.41
CA THR A 183 -11.81 -6.77 -12.26
C THR A 183 -12.51 -6.93 -10.91
N PRO A 184 -13.71 -7.53 -10.82
CA PRO A 184 -14.36 -7.81 -9.54
C PRO A 184 -13.53 -8.71 -8.65
N ILE A 185 -13.41 -8.37 -7.36
CA ILE A 185 -12.64 -9.16 -6.37
C ILE A 185 -13.16 -10.60 -6.28
N LYS A 186 -14.46 -10.81 -6.45
CA LYS A 186 -15.11 -12.13 -6.48
C LYS A 186 -14.45 -13.09 -7.47
N LEU A 187 -14.07 -12.62 -8.66
CA LEU A 187 -13.42 -13.45 -9.68
C LEU A 187 -12.03 -13.92 -9.23
N LEU A 188 -11.31 -13.10 -8.46
CA LEU A 188 -10.01 -13.48 -7.88
C LEU A 188 -10.18 -14.54 -6.79
N ILE A 189 -11.22 -14.43 -5.96
CA ILE A 189 -11.57 -15.44 -4.94
C ILE A 189 -11.92 -16.77 -5.62
N ASP A 190 -12.68 -16.73 -6.71
CA ASP A 190 -13.05 -17.93 -7.47
C ASP A 190 -11.83 -18.56 -8.17
N ALA A 191 -10.92 -17.75 -8.71
CA ALA A 191 -9.65 -18.23 -9.27
C ALA A 191 -8.71 -18.85 -8.21
N ALA A 192 -8.82 -18.39 -6.96
CA ALA A 192 -8.18 -19.00 -5.79
C ALA A 192 -8.90 -20.28 -5.30
N GLY A 193 -9.88 -20.78 -6.04
CA GLY A 193 -10.59 -22.02 -5.73
C GLY A 193 -11.79 -21.85 -4.80
N GLY A 194 -12.25 -20.62 -4.59
CA GLY A 194 -13.41 -20.33 -3.74
C GLY A 194 -13.08 -20.31 -2.25
N VAL A 195 -14.07 -19.86 -1.47
CA VAL A 195 -13.99 -19.75 -0.02
C VAL A 195 -14.22 -21.11 0.63
N THR A 196 -13.44 -21.45 1.66
CA THR A 196 -13.50 -22.76 2.35
C THR A 196 -14.32 -22.74 3.65
N GLU A 197 -14.76 -21.57 4.09
CA GLU A 197 -15.45 -21.35 5.38
C GLU A 197 -16.73 -20.55 5.18
N THR A 198 -17.80 -20.88 5.92
CA THR A 198 -19.02 -20.07 5.95
C THR A 198 -18.88 -18.90 6.93
N GLY A 199 -19.66 -17.84 6.74
CA GLY A 199 -19.62 -16.67 7.64
C GLY A 199 -18.27 -15.96 7.62
N TYR A 200 -17.83 -15.51 6.44
CA TYR A 200 -16.53 -14.89 6.25
C TYR A 200 -16.63 -13.37 6.04
N THR A 201 -15.49 -12.72 6.22
CA THR A 201 -15.23 -11.31 5.91
C THR A 201 -14.14 -11.24 4.85
N VAL A 202 -14.28 -10.33 3.89
CA VAL A 202 -13.23 -10.02 2.92
C VAL A 202 -12.57 -8.71 3.29
N ILE A 203 -11.24 -8.75 3.43
CA ILE A 203 -10.41 -7.60 3.79
C ILE A 203 -9.53 -7.25 2.60
N SER A 204 -9.55 -5.99 2.21
CA SER A 204 -8.62 -5.43 1.22
C SER A 204 -7.40 -4.81 1.91
N GLY A 205 -6.21 -5.07 1.38
CA GLY A 205 -4.93 -4.66 1.94
C GLY A 205 -4.25 -5.81 2.69
N GLY A 206 -3.68 -5.52 3.85
CA GLY A 206 -3.05 -6.51 4.72
C GLY A 206 -3.81 -6.73 6.04
N PRO A 207 -3.46 -7.75 6.83
CA PRO A 207 -4.21 -8.08 8.04
C PRO A 207 -3.98 -7.09 9.19
N MET A 208 -3.05 -6.14 9.09
CA MET A 208 -2.88 -5.07 10.09
C MET A 208 -3.62 -3.80 9.71
N MET A 209 -3.43 -3.33 8.48
CA MET A 209 -3.91 -2.01 8.00
C MET A 209 -5.16 -2.08 7.11
N GLY A 210 -5.61 -3.28 6.73
CA GLY A 210 -6.70 -3.49 5.77
C GLY A 210 -8.09 -3.13 6.29
N SER A 211 -9.02 -3.01 5.34
CA SER A 211 -10.43 -2.68 5.60
C SER A 211 -11.36 -3.71 4.96
N ILE A 212 -12.53 -3.90 5.59
CA ILE A 212 -13.59 -4.75 5.04
C ILE A 212 -14.05 -4.18 3.70
N ILE A 213 -14.25 -5.06 2.71
CA ILE A 213 -14.70 -4.69 1.38
C ILE A 213 -15.77 -5.68 0.88
N ASN A 214 -16.63 -5.21 -0.01
CA ASN A 214 -17.57 -6.07 -0.71
C ASN A 214 -16.82 -6.86 -1.82
N PRO A 215 -16.98 -8.19 -1.94
CA PRO A 215 -16.40 -8.98 -3.04
C PRO A 215 -16.76 -8.50 -4.46
N GLU A 216 -17.88 -7.79 -4.63
CA GLU A 216 -18.29 -7.19 -5.92
C GLU A 216 -17.53 -5.89 -6.23
N SER A 217 -16.75 -5.37 -5.28
CA SER A 217 -15.93 -4.18 -5.52
C SER A 217 -14.81 -4.47 -6.51
N PRO A 218 -14.43 -3.48 -7.33
CA PRO A 218 -13.36 -3.64 -8.30
C PRO A 218 -11.96 -3.64 -7.67
N VAL A 219 -11.04 -4.37 -8.29
CA VAL A 219 -9.60 -4.21 -8.06
C VAL A 219 -9.16 -2.82 -8.54
N THR A 220 -8.47 -2.06 -7.68
CA THR A 220 -7.93 -0.73 -8.00
C THR A 220 -6.41 -0.71 -7.93
N LYS A 221 -5.78 0.37 -8.39
CA LYS A 221 -4.31 0.55 -8.41
C LYS A 221 -3.61 0.35 -7.05
N ILE A 222 -4.36 0.45 -5.95
CA ILE A 222 -3.83 0.39 -4.58
C ILE A 222 -4.08 -0.95 -3.88
N ILE A 223 -4.92 -1.83 -4.43
CA ILE A 223 -5.26 -3.12 -3.80
C ILE A 223 -4.16 -4.12 -4.05
N LYS A 224 -3.51 -4.59 -2.98
CA LYS A 224 -2.38 -5.52 -3.06
C LYS A 224 -2.67 -6.91 -2.49
N GLY A 225 -3.67 -6.98 -1.61
CA GLY A 225 -4.09 -8.18 -0.92
C GLY A 225 -5.60 -8.23 -0.78
N ILE A 226 -6.15 -9.42 -0.98
CA ILE A 226 -7.53 -9.82 -0.71
C ILE A 226 -7.44 -10.98 0.27
N LEU A 227 -7.87 -10.74 1.50
CA LEU A 227 -7.79 -11.70 2.58
C LEU A 227 -9.20 -12.15 2.94
N VAL A 228 -9.44 -13.46 2.93
CA VAL A 228 -10.72 -14.04 3.33
C VAL A 228 -10.55 -14.69 4.69
N PHE A 229 -11.31 -14.26 5.70
CA PHE A 229 -11.22 -14.84 7.04
C PHE A 229 -12.60 -15.09 7.63
N PRO A 230 -12.78 -16.12 8.48
CA PRO A 230 -13.97 -16.26 9.30
C PRO A 230 -14.25 -14.96 10.09
N SER A 231 -15.50 -14.52 10.12
CA SER A 231 -15.91 -13.26 10.75
C SER A 231 -15.66 -13.23 12.26
N ARG A 232 -15.51 -14.40 12.88
CA ARG A 232 -15.20 -14.57 14.31
C ARG A 232 -13.74 -14.34 14.69
N LEU A 233 -12.81 -14.30 13.72
CA LEU A 233 -11.38 -14.15 14.04
C LEU A 233 -11.06 -12.74 14.56
N PRO A 234 -10.06 -12.58 15.44
CA PRO A 234 -9.67 -11.27 15.97
C PRO A 234 -9.42 -10.21 14.90
N VAL A 235 -8.80 -10.59 13.77
CA VAL A 235 -8.58 -9.70 12.62
C VAL A 235 -9.89 -9.14 12.05
N SER A 236 -10.91 -9.98 11.88
CA SER A 236 -12.21 -9.64 11.30
C SER A 236 -13.01 -8.76 12.27
N VAL A 237 -13.08 -9.16 13.54
CA VAL A 237 -13.79 -8.43 14.60
C VAL A 237 -13.23 -7.01 14.74
N ARG A 238 -11.90 -6.88 14.76
CA ARG A 238 -11.22 -5.59 14.89
C ARG A 238 -11.52 -4.67 13.70
N CYS A 239 -11.46 -5.18 12.47
CA CYS A 239 -11.77 -4.39 11.27
C CYS A 239 -13.24 -3.95 11.21
N ASN A 240 -14.14 -4.66 11.88
CA ASN A 240 -15.56 -4.31 11.97
C ASN A 240 -15.91 -3.42 13.19
N THR A 241 -14.96 -3.15 14.09
CA THR A 241 -15.24 -2.41 15.33
C THR A 241 -15.44 -0.91 15.04
N SER A 242 -16.61 -0.38 15.40
CA SER A 242 -16.94 1.04 15.19
C SER A 242 -16.14 1.97 16.10
N LEU A 243 -16.01 3.25 15.74
CA LEU A 243 -15.41 4.27 16.62
C LEU A 243 -16.20 4.46 17.91
N ALA A 244 -17.53 4.32 17.86
CA ALA A 244 -18.39 4.40 19.05
C ALA A 244 -18.09 3.25 20.03
N ASP A 245 -17.88 2.03 19.51
CA ASP A 245 -17.45 0.90 20.32
C ASP A 245 -16.06 1.10 20.89
N ILE A 246 -15.11 1.61 20.10
CA ILE A 246 -13.76 1.92 20.59
C ILE A 246 -13.82 2.95 21.72
N LEU A 247 -14.65 3.99 21.61
CA LEU A 247 -14.85 4.98 22.67
C LEU A 247 -15.45 4.35 23.93
N ARG A 248 -16.50 3.53 23.77
CA ARG A 248 -17.15 2.81 24.88
C ARG A 248 -16.17 1.89 25.61
N LEU A 249 -15.37 1.11 24.86
CA LEU A 249 -14.33 0.25 25.42
C LEU A 249 -13.23 1.06 26.11
N SER A 250 -12.83 2.19 25.53
CA SER A 250 -11.80 3.07 26.09
C SER A 250 -12.22 3.65 27.45
N LYS A 251 -13.48 4.10 27.58
CA LYS A 251 -14.03 4.62 28.85
C LYS A 251 -14.14 3.55 29.93
N LYS A 252 -14.49 2.31 29.56
CA LYS A 252 -14.76 1.22 30.50
C LYS A 252 -13.52 0.43 30.93
N PHE A 253 -12.63 0.16 29.98
CA PHE A 253 -11.60 -0.87 30.14
C PHE A 253 -10.16 -0.34 30.03
N CYS A 254 -9.94 0.86 29.47
CA CYS A 254 -8.57 1.35 29.30
C CYS A 254 -7.88 1.55 30.67
N VAL A 255 -6.85 0.75 30.94
CA VAL A 255 -6.04 0.81 32.17
C VAL A 255 -5.01 1.95 32.18
N GLN A 256 -5.03 2.83 31.17
CA GLN A 256 -4.16 4.03 31.07
C GLN A 256 -2.64 3.75 31.14
N CYS A 257 -2.19 2.52 30.82
CA CYS A 257 -0.77 2.21 30.64
C CYS A 257 -0.19 2.92 29.40
N SER A 258 1.14 2.89 29.24
CA SER A 258 1.85 3.53 28.12
C SER A 258 2.33 2.55 27.03
N TYR A 259 1.94 1.27 27.07
CA TYR A 259 2.44 0.23 26.14
C TYR A 259 2.21 0.58 24.67
N CYS A 260 1.06 1.16 24.33
CA CYS A 260 0.76 1.57 22.95
C CYS A 260 1.70 2.66 22.41
N THR A 261 2.39 3.39 23.30
CA THR A 261 3.42 4.38 22.96
C THR A 261 4.80 3.76 22.97
N GLN A 262 5.10 3.03 24.04
CA GLN A 262 6.36 2.33 24.23
C GLN A 262 6.68 1.31 23.13
N MET A 263 5.67 0.72 22.48
CA MET A 263 5.83 -0.18 21.34
C MET A 263 5.63 0.51 19.98
N CYS A 264 5.34 1.81 19.94
CA CYS A 264 5.07 2.51 18.69
C CYS A 264 6.37 2.69 17.89
N PRO A 265 6.42 2.27 16.60
CA PRO A 265 7.64 2.36 15.81
C PRO A 265 8.11 3.81 15.62
N ARG A 266 7.19 4.77 15.47
CA ARG A 266 7.54 6.20 15.36
C ARG A 266 8.08 6.76 16.67
N TYR A 267 7.49 6.38 17.81
CA TYR A 267 8.02 6.74 19.12
C TYR A 267 9.42 6.18 19.36
N LEU A 268 9.67 4.94 18.93
CA LEU A 268 10.98 4.28 19.03
C LEU A 268 12.02 4.87 18.08
N LEU A 269 11.61 5.46 16.94
CA LEU A 269 12.47 6.28 16.07
C LEU A 269 12.74 7.68 16.64
N GLY A 270 12.16 8.02 17.79
CA GLY A 270 12.36 9.29 18.47
C GLY A 270 11.25 10.30 18.27
N HIS A 271 10.20 10.03 17.48
CA HIS A 271 9.10 10.98 17.29
C HIS A 271 8.29 11.18 18.58
N PRO A 272 7.60 12.33 18.75
CA PRO A 272 6.85 12.63 19.96
C PRO A 272 5.45 12.00 19.95
N LEU A 273 5.21 10.96 19.15
CA LEU A 273 3.90 10.31 19.03
C LEU A 273 3.58 9.51 20.30
N GLU A 274 2.57 9.95 21.04
CA GLU A 274 2.15 9.34 22.31
C GLU A 274 0.70 8.80 22.26
N PRO A 275 0.44 7.64 21.63
CA PRO A 275 -0.89 7.06 21.52
C PRO A 275 -1.64 6.93 22.86
N HIS A 276 -0.94 6.69 23.97
CA HIS A 276 -1.58 6.54 25.28
C HIS A 276 -2.27 7.84 25.74
N ARG A 277 -1.62 8.99 25.55
CA ARG A 277 -2.19 10.30 25.87
C ARG A 277 -3.32 10.68 24.92
N ILE A 278 -3.18 10.33 23.64
CA ILE A 278 -4.24 10.48 22.65
C ILE A 278 -5.47 9.68 23.08
N MET A 279 -5.31 8.41 23.47
CA MET A 279 -6.42 7.58 23.94
C MET A 279 -7.08 8.11 25.20
N ARG A 280 -6.28 8.62 26.16
CA ARG A 280 -6.80 9.26 27.37
C ARG A 280 -7.66 10.48 27.04
N ALA A 281 -7.14 11.37 26.19
CA ALA A 281 -7.91 12.53 25.73
C ALA A 281 -9.16 12.11 24.95
N PHE A 282 -9.05 11.14 24.04
CA PHE A 282 -10.18 10.62 23.26
C PHE A 282 -11.30 10.06 24.14
N ALA A 283 -10.95 9.42 25.25
CA ALA A 283 -11.94 8.83 26.16
C ALA A 283 -12.75 9.88 26.93
N TYR A 284 -12.18 11.06 27.23
CA TYR A 284 -12.79 12.02 28.17
C TYR A 284 -13.02 13.42 27.61
N SER A 285 -12.48 13.76 26.44
CA SER A 285 -12.73 15.03 25.77
C SER A 285 -13.97 14.95 24.86
N SER A 286 -14.77 16.00 24.88
CA SER A 286 -15.96 16.15 24.04
C SER A 286 -15.67 16.83 22.69
N ASP A 287 -14.50 17.44 22.53
CA ASP A 287 -14.10 18.15 21.32
C ASP A 287 -12.67 17.78 20.87
N LEU A 288 -12.19 18.42 19.80
CA LEU A 288 -10.85 18.23 19.23
C LEU A 288 -9.83 19.30 19.68
N THR A 289 -10.12 20.03 20.77
CA THR A 289 -9.22 21.07 21.29
C THR A 289 -7.89 20.54 21.85
N PRO A 290 -7.79 19.32 22.43
CA PRO A 290 -6.54 18.86 23.01
C PRO A 290 -5.38 18.86 22.00
N ALA A 291 -4.34 19.64 22.29
CA ALA A 291 -3.15 19.75 21.43
C ALA A 291 -2.50 18.38 21.13
N VAL A 292 -2.63 17.43 22.07
CA VAL A 292 -2.14 16.04 21.91
C VAL A 292 -2.73 15.32 20.69
N PHE A 293 -3.95 15.66 20.26
CA PHE A 293 -4.55 15.03 19.09
C PHE A 293 -3.79 15.32 17.80
N ARG A 294 -3.11 16.48 17.72
CA ARG A 294 -2.30 16.83 16.55
C ARG A 294 -1.16 15.84 16.31
N LEU A 295 -0.70 15.14 17.34
CA LEU A 295 0.30 14.07 17.22
C LEU A 295 -0.18 12.91 16.33
N ALA A 296 -1.50 12.71 16.18
CA ALA A 296 -2.06 11.67 15.31
C ALA A 296 -1.61 11.79 13.85
N HIS A 297 -1.23 12.99 13.39
CA HIS A 297 -0.64 13.19 12.05
C HIS A 297 0.65 12.39 11.83
N LEU A 298 1.41 12.12 12.89
CA LEU A 298 2.65 11.34 12.86
C LEU A 298 2.42 9.83 12.77
N CYS A 299 1.20 9.36 13.01
CA CYS A 299 0.87 7.94 13.02
C CYS A 299 1.02 7.33 11.61
N CYS A 300 1.74 6.21 11.52
CA CYS A 300 1.87 5.40 10.30
C CYS A 300 0.79 4.32 10.16
N GLU A 301 -0.19 4.29 11.06
CA GLU A 301 -1.36 3.40 11.00
C GLU A 301 -1.05 1.89 11.06
N CYS A 302 0.18 1.49 11.43
CA CYS A 302 0.62 0.10 11.46
C CYS A 302 -0.10 -0.85 12.44
N GLY A 303 -0.96 -0.35 13.34
CA GLY A 303 -1.74 -1.23 14.23
C GLY A 303 -0.96 -1.96 15.34
N VAL A 304 0.36 -1.76 15.49
CA VAL A 304 1.14 -2.33 16.61
C VAL A 304 0.52 -2.01 17.96
N CYS A 305 0.11 -0.75 18.14
CA CYS A 305 -0.55 -0.28 19.35
C CYS A 305 -1.85 -1.02 19.67
N SER A 306 -2.59 -1.46 18.64
CA SER A 306 -3.88 -2.14 18.77
C SER A 306 -3.75 -3.66 18.94
N VAL A 307 -2.80 -4.28 18.22
CA VAL A 307 -2.73 -5.75 18.09
C VAL A 307 -1.73 -6.36 19.07
N ILE A 308 -0.61 -5.67 19.29
CA ILE A 308 0.50 -6.18 20.07
C ILE A 308 0.52 -5.54 21.47
N ALA A 309 0.34 -4.23 21.52
CA ALA A 309 0.65 -3.47 22.73
C ALA A 309 -0.52 -3.33 23.71
N CYS A 310 -1.76 -3.15 23.22
CA CYS A 310 -2.90 -2.91 24.11
C CYS A 310 -3.35 -4.21 24.79
N PRO A 311 -3.26 -4.34 26.13
CA PRO A 311 -3.70 -5.55 26.82
C PRO A 311 -5.22 -5.72 26.81
N MET A 312 -5.96 -4.61 26.65
CA MET A 312 -7.42 -4.56 26.67
C MET A 312 -8.06 -4.68 25.28
N GLY A 313 -7.25 -4.89 24.22
CA GLY A 313 -7.76 -5.01 22.85
C GLY A 313 -8.40 -3.73 22.29
N ILE A 314 -8.11 -2.57 22.86
CA ILE A 314 -8.57 -1.27 22.34
C ILE A 314 -7.75 -0.93 21.08
N SER A 315 -8.31 -0.15 20.16
CA SER A 315 -7.63 0.21 18.90
C SER A 315 -7.19 1.68 18.81
N PRO A 316 -6.01 2.05 19.35
CA PRO A 316 -5.42 3.37 19.13
C PRO A 316 -5.15 3.67 17.67
N MET A 317 -4.88 2.67 16.83
CA MET A 317 -4.67 2.88 15.39
C MET A 317 -5.91 3.51 14.73
N HIS A 318 -7.11 2.95 14.97
CA HIS A 318 -8.33 3.48 14.38
C HIS A 318 -8.68 4.87 14.90
N VAL A 319 -8.41 5.15 16.18
CA VAL A 319 -8.57 6.50 16.75
C VAL A 319 -7.63 7.49 16.08
N ASN A 320 -6.34 7.15 15.91
CA ASN A 320 -5.39 8.02 15.23
C ASN A 320 -5.76 8.23 13.76
N LYS A 321 -6.21 7.19 13.06
CA LYS A 321 -6.67 7.29 11.66
C LYS A 321 -7.86 8.24 11.52
N TRP A 322 -8.84 8.12 12.42
CA TRP A 322 -9.98 9.02 12.47
C TRP A 322 -9.57 10.45 12.80
N LEU A 323 -8.77 10.66 13.86
CA LEU A 323 -8.26 11.98 14.25
C LEU A 323 -7.49 12.64 13.12
N LYS A 324 -6.59 11.91 12.44
CA LYS A 324 -5.84 12.43 11.29
C LYS A 324 -6.79 12.97 10.21
N LYS A 325 -7.89 12.26 9.91
CA LYS A 325 -8.91 12.73 8.95
C LYS A 325 -9.62 13.99 9.43
N GLU A 326 -10.17 13.97 10.64
CA GLU A 326 -10.94 15.10 11.19
C GLU A 326 -10.09 16.37 11.35
N LEU A 327 -8.89 16.24 11.91
CA LEU A 327 -7.96 17.34 12.08
C LEU A 327 -7.54 17.93 10.72
N SER A 328 -7.31 17.06 9.72
CA SER A 328 -6.99 17.51 8.36
C SER A 328 -8.10 18.35 7.73
N GLN A 329 -9.36 17.96 7.93
CA GLN A 329 -10.53 18.68 7.41
C GLN A 329 -10.70 20.04 8.08
N ARG A 330 -10.32 20.18 9.35
CA ARG A 330 -10.38 21.44 10.11
C ARG A 330 -9.13 22.31 9.99
N GLY A 331 -8.16 21.93 9.15
CA GLY A 331 -6.89 22.66 9.01
C GLY A 331 -5.97 22.58 10.24
N LEU A 332 -6.28 21.75 11.23
CA LEU A 332 -5.49 21.58 12.44
C LEU A 332 -4.32 20.64 12.17
N ARG A 333 -3.14 21.18 11.94
CA ARG A 333 -1.92 20.42 11.63
C ARG A 333 -1.03 20.23 12.85
N TYR A 334 -0.18 19.21 12.77
CA TYR A 334 0.95 19.07 13.68
C TYR A 334 1.94 20.21 13.42
N GLU A 335 2.32 20.90 14.49
CA GLU A 335 3.33 21.96 14.46
C GLU A 335 4.70 21.31 14.68
N LYS A 336 5.62 21.55 13.75
CA LYS A 336 6.96 20.97 13.80
C LYS A 336 7.70 21.51 15.03
N GLY A 337 8.07 20.62 15.93
CA GLY A 337 8.95 20.94 17.04
C GLY A 337 10.43 20.78 16.67
N ASN A 338 11.31 21.00 17.65
CA ASN A 338 12.76 20.80 17.53
C ASN A 338 13.20 19.33 17.68
N ASP A 339 12.28 18.38 17.48
CA ASP A 339 12.59 16.96 17.61
C ASP A 339 13.38 16.47 16.40
N GLN A 340 14.69 16.32 16.61
CA GLN A 340 15.65 15.85 15.60
C GLN A 340 15.42 14.38 15.19
N GLY A 341 14.54 13.64 15.88
CA GLY A 341 14.36 12.20 15.69
C GLY A 341 15.61 11.46 16.14
N ARG A 342 15.73 11.16 17.44
CA ARG A 342 16.81 10.28 17.92
C ARG A 342 16.23 8.92 18.27
N PRO A 343 16.64 7.83 17.59
CA PRO A 343 16.14 6.51 17.91
C PRO A 343 16.42 6.20 19.38
N ARG A 344 15.44 5.59 20.06
CA ARG A 344 15.59 5.23 21.47
C ARG A 344 16.53 4.04 21.59
N ALA A 345 17.37 4.05 22.62
CA ALA A 345 18.39 3.01 22.84
C ALA A 345 17.80 1.59 22.94
N ASP A 346 16.56 1.48 23.42
CA ASP A 346 15.84 0.22 23.59
C ASP A 346 15.04 -0.23 22.36
N ARG A 347 15.12 0.49 21.21
CA ARG A 347 14.40 0.15 19.98
C ARG A 347 14.64 -1.29 19.54
N GLY A 348 15.90 -1.74 19.53
CA GLY A 348 16.27 -3.09 19.09
C GLY A 348 15.61 -4.19 19.92
N MET A 349 15.40 -3.95 21.22
CA MET A 349 14.76 -4.91 22.15
C MET A 349 13.23 -4.95 22.02
N ARG A 350 12.63 -3.99 21.31
CA ARG A 350 11.19 -3.82 21.17
C ARG A 350 10.67 -4.13 19.77
N LEU A 351 11.53 -4.62 18.88
CA LEU A 351 11.13 -5.07 17.55
C LEU A 351 10.18 -6.27 17.65
N ILE A 352 9.17 -6.28 16.77
CA ILE A 352 8.10 -7.27 16.82
C ILE A 352 8.28 -8.26 15.68
N SER A 353 8.35 -9.54 15.98
CA SER A 353 8.39 -10.57 14.95
C SER A 353 7.03 -10.69 14.22
N SER A 354 7.07 -10.90 12.91
CA SER A 354 5.85 -11.13 12.12
C SER A 354 5.07 -12.36 12.58
N LYS A 355 5.74 -13.39 13.13
CA LYS A 355 5.09 -14.56 13.74
C LYS A 355 4.19 -14.18 14.92
N ASN A 356 4.64 -13.25 15.77
CA ASN A 356 3.83 -12.77 16.90
C ASN A 356 2.60 -12.00 16.43
N VAL A 357 2.71 -11.24 15.34
CA VAL A 357 1.58 -10.56 14.70
C VAL A 357 0.53 -11.57 14.24
N LEU A 358 0.93 -12.60 13.48
CA LEU A 358 0.03 -13.66 13.01
C LEU A 358 -0.70 -14.37 14.16
N ARG A 359 0.03 -14.69 15.24
CA ARG A 359 -0.53 -15.33 16.43
C ARG A 359 -1.58 -14.45 17.11
N ARG A 360 -1.28 -13.17 17.34
CA ARG A 360 -2.21 -12.21 17.98
C ARG A 360 -3.47 -11.97 17.16
N LEU A 361 -3.38 -12.07 15.84
CA LEU A 361 -4.50 -11.93 14.93
C LEU A 361 -5.34 -13.20 14.76
N GLY A 362 -4.88 -14.34 15.29
CA GLY A 362 -5.55 -15.62 15.13
C GLY A 362 -5.50 -16.18 13.71
N ILE A 363 -4.50 -15.79 12.91
CA ILE A 363 -4.38 -16.16 11.49
C ILE A 363 -3.13 -16.99 11.19
N GLY A 364 -2.47 -17.54 12.20
CA GLY A 364 -1.25 -18.36 12.03
C GLY A 364 -1.46 -19.58 11.12
N GLY A 365 -2.65 -20.20 11.12
CA GLY A 365 -2.98 -21.34 10.24
C GLY A 365 -3.11 -20.99 8.75
N TYR A 366 -3.15 -19.69 8.41
CA TYR A 366 -3.22 -19.21 7.04
C TYR A 366 -1.87 -18.72 6.49
N ASP A 367 -0.77 -18.87 7.24
CA ASP A 367 0.59 -18.54 6.79
C ASP A 367 1.10 -19.57 5.78
N GLN A 368 0.50 -19.52 4.59
CA GLN A 368 0.76 -20.40 3.47
C GLN A 368 1.36 -19.59 2.32
N TYR A 369 2.16 -20.27 1.50
CA TYR A 369 2.72 -19.67 0.31
C TYR A 369 1.62 -19.41 -0.73
N ALA A 370 1.43 -18.15 -1.11
CA ALA A 370 0.55 -17.75 -2.21
C ALA A 370 1.40 -17.40 -3.44
N GLY A 371 1.82 -18.43 -4.18
CA GLY A 371 2.65 -18.26 -5.37
C GLY A 371 1.92 -17.67 -6.57
N TYR A 372 2.68 -17.16 -7.54
CA TYR A 372 2.12 -16.69 -8.79
C TYR A 372 1.36 -17.79 -9.54
N ARG A 373 0.12 -17.49 -9.92
CA ARG A 373 -0.67 -18.30 -10.85
C ARG A 373 -1.20 -17.40 -11.95
N LYS A 374 -1.17 -17.89 -13.19
CA LYS A 374 -1.75 -17.18 -14.32
C LYS A 374 -3.26 -17.06 -14.11
N PHE A 375 -3.77 -15.83 -14.14
CA PHE A 375 -5.19 -15.56 -14.11
C PHE A 375 -5.78 -15.69 -15.53
N ASP A 376 -6.99 -16.23 -15.62
CA ASP A 376 -7.70 -16.36 -16.89
C ASP A 376 -8.46 -15.06 -17.19
N ASN A 377 -7.80 -14.15 -17.93
CA ASN A 377 -8.37 -12.86 -18.30
C ASN A 377 -9.64 -13.00 -19.16
N SER A 378 -9.90 -14.15 -19.80
CA SER A 378 -11.14 -14.35 -20.58
C SER A 378 -12.40 -14.36 -19.72
N LYS A 379 -12.25 -14.60 -18.41
CA LYS A 379 -13.36 -14.51 -17.44
C LYS A 379 -13.75 -13.07 -17.11
N VAL A 380 -12.93 -12.08 -17.46
CA VAL A 380 -13.19 -10.66 -17.22
C VAL A 380 -14.02 -10.10 -18.37
N GLN A 381 -15.34 -10.24 -18.25
CA GLN A 381 -16.29 -9.76 -19.26
C GLN A 381 -16.61 -8.26 -19.11
N GLU A 382 -16.41 -7.72 -17.91
CA GLU A 382 -16.67 -6.32 -17.58
C GLU A 382 -15.68 -5.86 -16.52
N VAL A 383 -15.15 -4.64 -16.68
CA VAL A 383 -14.33 -3.97 -15.67
C VAL A 383 -15.00 -2.69 -15.20
N ARG A 384 -14.87 -2.44 -13.90
CA ARG A 384 -15.41 -1.27 -13.20
C ARG A 384 -14.24 -0.44 -12.69
N LEU A 385 -14.00 0.72 -13.27
CA LEU A 385 -12.82 1.53 -13.03
C LEU A 385 -13.20 2.79 -12.25
N PRO A 386 -13.04 2.82 -10.90
CA PRO A 386 -13.27 4.03 -10.12
C PRO A 386 -12.39 5.18 -10.60
N LEU A 387 -12.93 6.39 -10.65
CA LEU A 387 -12.22 7.60 -11.05
C LEU A 387 -11.24 8.09 -9.97
N LYS A 388 -11.44 7.67 -8.71
CA LYS A 388 -10.54 7.96 -7.60
C LYS A 388 -9.83 6.70 -7.10
N GLN A 389 -8.58 6.53 -7.50
CA GLN A 389 -7.72 5.39 -7.09
C GLN A 389 -6.39 5.86 -6.47
N HIS A 390 -6.36 7.08 -5.94
CA HIS A 390 -5.17 7.73 -5.41
C HIS A 390 -5.53 8.85 -4.43
N VAL A 391 -4.50 9.37 -3.73
CA VAL A 391 -4.61 10.64 -3.02
C VAL A 391 -4.80 11.77 -4.05
N GLY A 392 -5.68 12.73 -3.73
CA GLY A 392 -5.95 13.90 -4.56
C GLY A 392 -7.33 13.88 -5.21
N ASN A 393 -7.44 14.58 -6.35
CA ASN A 393 -8.68 14.81 -7.08
C ASN A 393 -9.06 13.59 -7.93
N PRO A 394 -10.35 13.23 -8.06
CA PRO A 394 -10.76 12.18 -8.99
C PRO A 394 -10.38 12.54 -10.44
N ALA A 395 -10.08 11.53 -11.26
CA ALA A 395 -9.90 11.72 -12.70
C ALA A 395 -11.24 12.07 -13.37
N VAL A 396 -11.20 12.88 -14.41
CA VAL A 396 -12.35 13.28 -15.22
C VAL A 396 -12.37 12.43 -16.50
N PRO A 397 -13.49 11.77 -16.83
CA PRO A 397 -13.62 10.99 -18.06
C PRO A 397 -13.26 11.78 -19.33
N LYS A 398 -12.57 11.11 -20.25
CA LYS A 398 -12.17 11.61 -21.59
C LYS A 398 -12.85 10.86 -22.73
N VAL A 399 -13.68 9.87 -22.38
CA VAL A 399 -14.49 9.04 -23.28
C VAL A 399 -15.97 9.25 -23.00
N LYS A 400 -16.82 8.78 -23.89
CA LYS A 400 -18.28 8.79 -23.80
C LYS A 400 -18.83 7.37 -23.82
N THR A 401 -20.04 7.19 -23.29
CA THR A 401 -20.77 5.92 -23.41
C THR A 401 -20.95 5.57 -24.89
N GLY A 402 -20.60 4.33 -25.26
CA GLY A 402 -20.63 3.83 -26.63
C GLY A 402 -19.26 3.84 -27.34
N ASP A 403 -18.27 4.56 -26.81
CA ASP A 403 -16.93 4.60 -27.40
C ASP A 403 -16.27 3.20 -27.35
N GLN A 404 -15.61 2.83 -28.46
CA GLN A 404 -14.71 1.68 -28.49
C GLN A 404 -13.34 2.09 -27.97
N VAL A 405 -12.78 1.27 -27.09
CA VAL A 405 -11.45 1.50 -26.48
C VAL A 405 -10.61 0.24 -26.60
N LYS A 406 -9.31 0.43 -26.83
CA LYS A 406 -8.30 -0.63 -26.75
C LYS A 406 -7.62 -0.59 -25.39
N LYS A 407 -7.16 -1.75 -24.91
CA LYS A 407 -6.33 -1.81 -23.70
C LYS A 407 -5.16 -0.83 -23.82
N GLY A 408 -5.03 0.07 -22.85
CA GLY A 408 -4.01 1.11 -22.80
C GLY A 408 -4.51 2.51 -23.20
N ASP A 409 -5.69 2.63 -23.83
CA ASP A 409 -6.22 3.94 -24.19
C ASP A 409 -6.50 4.79 -22.96
N LEU A 410 -6.21 6.10 -23.04
CA LEU A 410 -6.52 7.06 -21.99
C LEU A 410 -8.04 7.26 -21.90
N ILE A 411 -8.63 6.94 -20.74
CA ILE A 411 -10.09 7.04 -20.53
C ILE A 411 -10.49 8.11 -19.53
N ALA A 412 -9.57 8.51 -18.63
CA ALA A 412 -9.78 9.62 -17.72
C ALA A 412 -8.44 10.27 -17.33
N GLU A 413 -8.45 11.56 -17.09
CA GLU A 413 -7.27 12.33 -16.66
C GLU A 413 -7.60 13.32 -15.55
N VAL A 414 -6.59 13.74 -14.81
CA VAL A 414 -6.76 14.77 -13.77
C VAL A 414 -6.44 16.12 -14.38
N VAL A 415 -7.46 16.98 -14.48
CA VAL A 415 -7.36 18.31 -15.13
C VAL A 415 -6.61 19.29 -14.22
N GLU A 416 -6.89 19.28 -12.91
CA GLU A 416 -6.27 20.18 -11.94
C GLU A 416 -5.89 19.46 -10.65
N GLY A 417 -4.81 19.93 -10.03
CA GLY A 417 -4.32 19.45 -8.74
C GLY A 417 -3.54 18.14 -8.81
N ILE A 418 -3.46 17.45 -7.67
CA ILE A 418 -2.71 16.20 -7.52
C ILE A 418 -3.62 15.04 -7.93
N GLY A 419 -3.13 14.17 -8.82
CA GLY A 419 -3.81 12.93 -9.15
C GLY A 419 -3.13 12.12 -10.24
N ALA A 420 -3.76 11.09 -10.80
CA ALA A 420 -3.17 10.25 -11.85
C ALA A 420 -4.21 9.79 -12.87
N SER A 421 -3.81 9.74 -14.14
CA SER A 421 -4.65 9.30 -15.26
C SER A 421 -5.07 7.83 -15.14
N LEU A 422 -6.18 7.49 -15.81
CA LEU A 422 -6.75 6.15 -15.88
C LEU A 422 -6.83 5.69 -17.33
N HIS A 423 -6.52 4.42 -17.55
CA HIS A 423 -6.47 3.81 -18.87
C HIS A 423 -7.40 2.61 -18.94
N ALA A 424 -7.87 2.28 -20.13
CA ALA A 424 -8.65 1.08 -20.38
C ALA A 424 -7.80 -0.16 -20.05
N SER A 425 -8.28 -0.98 -19.11
CA SER A 425 -7.59 -2.20 -18.67
C SER A 425 -7.88 -3.41 -19.55
N ILE A 426 -8.94 -3.34 -20.35
CA ILE A 426 -9.34 -4.31 -21.37
C ILE A 426 -9.78 -3.56 -22.63
N SER A 427 -9.73 -4.22 -23.79
CA SER A 427 -10.36 -3.72 -25.01
C SER A 427 -11.87 -4.01 -24.97
N GLY A 428 -12.69 -3.07 -25.45
CA GLY A 428 -14.13 -3.19 -25.32
C GLY A 428 -14.90 -1.92 -25.65
N VAL A 429 -16.15 -1.87 -25.18
CA VAL A 429 -17.04 -0.72 -25.32
C VAL A 429 -17.30 -0.09 -23.95
N VAL A 430 -17.20 1.25 -23.88
CA VAL A 430 -17.57 2.01 -22.69
C VAL A 430 -19.09 1.91 -22.50
N LYS A 431 -19.52 1.17 -21.47
CA LYS A 431 -20.93 0.84 -21.27
C LYS A 431 -21.67 1.87 -20.42
N VAL A 432 -21.02 2.36 -19.37
CA VAL A 432 -21.57 3.34 -18.42
C VAL A 432 -20.45 4.25 -17.93
N ILE A 433 -20.75 5.53 -17.80
CA ILE A 433 -19.94 6.50 -17.06
C ILE A 433 -20.83 7.10 -15.98
N THR A 434 -20.39 7.04 -14.73
CA THR A 434 -21.04 7.70 -13.58
C THR A 434 -20.15 8.81 -13.05
N SER A 435 -20.58 9.50 -11.99
CA SER A 435 -19.77 10.52 -11.31
C SER A 435 -18.51 9.96 -10.62
N ASP A 436 -18.46 8.64 -10.38
CA ASP A 436 -17.41 7.99 -9.60
C ASP A 436 -16.68 6.86 -10.34
N MET A 437 -17.15 6.38 -11.48
CA MET A 437 -16.54 5.25 -12.20
C MET A 437 -16.84 5.20 -13.71
N ILE A 438 -16.00 4.46 -14.44
CA ILE A 438 -16.19 4.06 -15.83
C ILE A 438 -16.35 2.54 -15.90
N VAL A 439 -17.31 2.05 -16.68
CA VAL A 439 -17.55 0.62 -16.92
C VAL A 439 -17.22 0.28 -18.37
N ILE A 440 -16.31 -0.67 -18.58
CA ILE A 440 -15.96 -1.18 -19.92
C ILE A 440 -16.37 -2.63 -20.01
N ARG A 441 -17.08 -2.99 -21.08
CA ARG A 441 -17.47 -4.37 -21.39
C ARG A 441 -16.59 -4.91 -22.51
N ALA A 442 -16.05 -6.11 -22.31
CA ALA A 442 -15.22 -6.78 -23.30
C ALA A 442 -15.99 -6.97 -24.62
N GLU A 443 -15.29 -6.84 -25.74
CA GLU A 443 -15.82 -7.28 -27.04
C GLU A 443 -16.03 -8.80 -27.01
N LYS A 444 -17.25 -9.25 -27.34
CA LYS A 444 -17.47 -10.68 -27.61
C LYS A 444 -16.58 -11.03 -28.79
N HIS A 445 -15.60 -11.91 -28.59
CA HIS A 445 -15.00 -12.60 -29.72
C HIS A 445 -16.13 -13.35 -30.41
N SER A 446 -16.63 -12.81 -31.52
CA SER A 446 -17.37 -13.59 -32.48
C SER A 446 -16.43 -14.70 -32.90
N ALA A 447 -16.62 -15.90 -32.33
CA ALA A 447 -16.12 -17.12 -32.91
C ALA A 447 -16.45 -17.03 -34.39
N ALA A 448 -15.41 -17.03 -35.23
CA ALA A 448 -15.57 -17.04 -36.66
C ALA A 448 -16.60 -18.12 -36.99
N ARG A 449 -17.73 -17.70 -37.57
CA ARG A 449 -18.65 -18.62 -38.22
C ARG A 449 -17.85 -19.22 -39.37
N GLY A 450 -17.29 -20.41 -39.14
CA GLY A 450 -16.80 -21.25 -40.20
C GLY A 450 -17.97 -21.55 -41.11
N VAL A 451 -17.89 -21.02 -42.33
CA VAL A 451 -18.71 -21.39 -43.48
C VAL A 451 -18.34 -22.80 -43.91
#